data_AF-A0A946ERH4-F1
#
_entry.id   AF-A0A946ERH4-F1
#
_cell.length_a   1.000
_cell.length_b   1.000
_cell.length_c   1.000
_cell.angle_alpha   90.00
_cell.angle_beta   90.00
_cell.angle_gamma   90.00
#
_symmetry.space_group_name_H-M   'P 1'
#
loop_
_entity.id
_entity.type
_entity.pdbx_description
1 polymer ?
#
loop_
_entity_poly.entity_id
_entity_poly.type
_entity_poly.pdbx_seq_one_letter_code
_entity_poly.pdbx_strand_id
1 'polypeptide(L)'
;MLNRKIVLGLLLLGAIGLVATVPSAADGPELGKELTAMGAIQAGNGSGSKAGTIPPWTGGYNTIPAGWKPGDHYVDPFASDKPLYKIDGENYQKYSKFLSAGQVAMFERYPDSWYMNVYPSRRSACYPEDIYKAALENAETASLTADGNGVKDCRRTSPFPMPKSGLEVLWNHMLRYRGEVMARTIGQVAPTPDGSFVMVRIEEQVMWRYNREGMSSANSDNILAKFYQGVISPPRLAGTKLHVHESLDQAQEPRKAWVYSAGLRRVRRAPQVAFDNPGTASDGQRTNDQFDMFNGSPERYDWKLIGRQEMIVPYNCYKSHNAEVDPDQMIRAGHLNPDLLRYEHHRVWKVEATVKSGTSHLYAKRVMHFDEDSWQPLVVDQYDNSGKIWRVSEAYPIVYYDIPI
;
A
#
# COMPACT_ATOMS: atom_id res chain seq x y z
N MET A 1 22.00 -18.49 79.41
CA MET A 1 23.33 -18.05 78.95
C MET A 1 23.29 -17.90 77.44
N LEU A 2 23.85 -16.79 76.98
CA LEU A 2 23.92 -16.28 75.60
C LEU A 2 24.43 -17.30 74.56
N ASN A 3 23.82 -17.26 73.35
CA ASN A 3 24.44 -17.19 72.00
C ASN A 3 25.66 -18.11 71.68
N ARG A 4 25.82 -18.75 70.51
CA ARG A 4 25.53 -18.31 69.14
C ARG A 4 26.01 -19.39 68.13
N LYS A 5 25.47 -19.31 66.90
CA LYS A 5 25.93 -19.84 65.60
C LYS A 5 25.16 -21.06 65.06
N ILE A 6 24.04 -20.78 64.41
CA ILE A 6 23.49 -21.58 63.31
C ILE A 6 23.69 -20.74 62.04
N VAL A 7 24.41 -21.30 61.06
CA VAL A 7 24.56 -20.75 59.71
C VAL A 7 23.36 -21.25 58.90
N LEU A 8 22.46 -20.33 58.53
CA LEU A 8 21.40 -20.56 57.55
C LEU A 8 21.82 -19.86 56.25
N GLY A 9 22.09 -20.62 55.20
CA GLY A 9 22.29 -20.09 53.85
C GLY A 9 20.94 -19.82 53.20
N LEU A 10 20.60 -18.56 52.99
CA LEU A 10 19.44 -18.13 52.20
C LEU A 10 19.78 -18.18 50.70
N LEU A 11 19.06 -19.01 49.95
CA LEU A 11 18.89 -18.90 48.51
C LEU A 11 17.75 -17.92 48.23
N LEU A 12 18.07 -16.70 47.78
CA LEU A 12 17.10 -15.77 47.20
C LEU A 12 16.90 -16.10 45.72
N LEU A 13 15.70 -16.57 45.35
CA LEU A 13 15.21 -16.51 43.97
C LEU A 13 14.84 -15.04 43.66
N GLY A 14 15.66 -14.39 42.84
CA GLY A 14 15.34 -13.09 42.25
C GLY A 14 14.45 -13.27 41.02
N ALA A 15 13.20 -12.82 41.09
CA ALA A 15 12.35 -12.63 39.93
C ALA A 15 12.87 -11.43 39.13
N ILE A 16 13.49 -11.68 37.98
CA ILE A 16 13.86 -10.64 37.01
C ILE A 16 12.60 -10.31 36.21
N GLY A 17 11.92 -9.23 36.59
CA GLY A 17 10.95 -8.59 35.71
C GLY A 17 11.69 -7.92 34.56
N LEU A 18 11.50 -8.42 33.33
CA LEU A 18 11.84 -7.65 32.13
C LEU A 18 10.88 -6.46 32.05
N VAL A 19 11.31 -5.32 32.56
CA VAL A 19 10.75 -4.03 32.16
C VAL A 19 11.33 -3.76 30.76
N ALA A 20 10.50 -3.94 29.73
CA ALA A 20 10.82 -3.45 28.40
C ALA A 20 10.88 -1.92 28.48
N THR A 21 12.08 -1.38 28.61
CA THR A 21 12.34 0.06 28.49
C THR A 21 12.01 0.48 27.07
N VAL A 22 10.91 1.21 26.91
CA VAL A 22 10.61 1.96 25.69
C VAL A 22 11.77 2.95 25.48
N PRO A 23 12.46 2.96 24.33
CA PRO A 23 13.51 3.92 24.08
C PRO A 23 12.94 5.35 24.16
N SER A 24 13.59 6.20 24.95
CA SER A 24 13.38 7.64 24.96
C SER A 24 13.71 8.20 23.57
N ALA A 25 12.88 9.12 23.06
CA ALA A 25 12.94 9.66 21.70
C ALA A 25 14.13 10.62 21.42
N ALA A 26 15.23 10.52 22.18
CA ALA A 26 16.42 11.38 22.01
C ALA A 26 17.54 10.75 21.15
N ASP A 27 17.56 9.43 20.96
CA ASP A 27 18.63 8.70 20.25
C ASP A 27 18.14 7.98 18.97
N GLY A 28 17.01 8.42 18.40
CA GLY A 28 16.45 7.86 17.16
C GLY A 28 17.00 8.54 15.89
N PRO A 29 16.86 7.91 14.71
CA PRO A 29 17.34 8.49 13.46
C PRO A 29 16.60 9.79 13.12
N GLU A 30 17.36 10.81 12.71
CA GLU A 30 16.82 12.15 12.49
C GLU A 30 16.13 12.28 11.13
N LEU A 31 14.89 12.78 11.14
CA LEU A 31 14.09 13.03 9.93
C LEU A 31 14.71 14.14 9.08
N GLY A 32 14.82 13.91 7.78
CA GLY A 32 15.50 14.82 6.84
C GLY A 32 17.02 14.67 6.79
N LYS A 33 17.63 13.88 7.70
CA LYS A 33 19.07 13.54 7.66
C LYS A 33 19.30 12.05 7.45
N GLU A 34 19.02 11.21 8.45
CA GLU A 34 19.18 9.76 8.33
C GLU A 34 17.96 9.11 7.68
N LEU A 35 16.80 9.74 7.88
CA LEU A 35 15.56 9.42 7.18
C LEU A 35 15.25 10.48 6.10
N THR A 36 14.58 10.09 5.02
CA THR A 36 13.96 11.02 4.08
C THR A 36 12.86 11.80 4.79
N ALA A 37 12.37 12.90 4.22
CA ALA A 37 11.23 13.62 4.79
C ALA A 37 9.96 12.73 4.91
N MET A 38 9.84 11.71 4.06
CA MET A 38 8.77 10.72 4.13
C MET A 38 9.02 9.64 5.18
N GLY A 39 10.16 9.62 5.85
CA GLY A 39 10.47 8.68 6.93
C GLY A 39 11.26 7.44 6.51
N ALA A 40 11.68 7.36 5.24
CA ALA A 40 12.44 6.21 4.74
C ALA A 40 13.92 6.29 5.08
N ILE A 41 14.59 5.18 5.37
CA ILE A 41 16.04 5.19 5.61
C ILE A 41 16.78 5.67 4.34
N GLN A 42 17.54 6.76 4.44
CA GLN A 42 18.24 7.33 3.27
C GLN A 42 19.35 6.41 2.76
N ALA A 43 20.15 5.83 3.66
CA ALA A 43 21.25 4.95 3.28
C ALA A 43 20.76 3.67 2.57
N GLY A 44 21.59 3.12 1.68
CA GLY A 44 21.39 1.78 1.12
C GLY A 44 21.63 0.68 2.15
N ASN A 45 21.56 -0.59 1.75
CA ASN A 45 21.87 -1.73 2.63
C ASN A 45 23.25 -2.37 2.36
N GLY A 46 24.11 -1.70 1.59
CA GLY A 46 25.50 -2.11 1.39
C GLY A 46 26.36 -1.88 2.64
N SER A 47 27.49 -2.59 2.72
CA SER A 47 28.45 -2.48 3.83
C SER A 47 29.88 -2.37 3.31
N GLY A 48 30.61 -1.33 3.73
CA GLY A 48 31.99 -1.09 3.27
C GLY A 48 32.04 -0.95 1.74
N SER A 49 32.88 -1.77 1.08
CA SER A 49 32.99 -1.80 -0.38
C SER A 49 31.98 -2.71 -1.09
N LYS A 50 31.13 -3.44 -0.35
CA LYS A 50 30.11 -4.32 -0.95
C LYS A 50 28.83 -3.55 -1.22
N ALA A 51 28.47 -3.43 -2.51
CA ALA A 51 27.17 -2.94 -2.91
C ALA A 51 26.07 -3.84 -2.33
N GLY A 52 25.05 -3.22 -1.72
CA GLY A 52 23.86 -3.92 -1.27
C GLY A 52 22.86 -4.13 -2.41
N THR A 53 21.75 -4.81 -2.10
CA THR A 53 20.62 -5.00 -3.02
C THR A 53 19.78 -3.74 -3.19
N ILE A 54 19.77 -2.85 -2.18
CA ILE A 54 19.03 -1.59 -2.16
C ILE A 54 20.02 -0.42 -2.14
N PRO A 55 19.98 0.50 -3.14
CA PRO A 55 20.84 1.67 -3.17
C PRO A 55 20.42 2.74 -2.15
N PRO A 56 21.30 3.71 -1.83
CA PRO A 56 20.88 4.91 -1.11
C PRO A 56 19.83 5.68 -1.91
N TRP A 57 18.94 6.37 -1.21
CA TRP A 57 18.02 7.32 -1.81
C TRP A 57 18.77 8.59 -2.22
N THR A 58 18.59 9.00 -3.47
CA THR A 58 19.29 10.16 -4.05
C THR A 58 18.33 11.20 -4.59
N GLY A 59 17.12 11.31 -4.03
CA GLY A 59 16.09 12.27 -4.47
C GLY A 59 14.93 11.68 -5.28
N GLY A 60 14.94 10.37 -5.55
CA GLY A 60 13.96 9.72 -6.43
C GLY A 60 14.16 10.04 -7.92
N TYR A 61 13.13 9.81 -8.74
CA TYR A 61 13.17 10.02 -10.19
C TYR A 61 12.15 11.06 -10.64
N ASN A 62 12.63 12.26 -10.98
CA ASN A 62 11.81 13.40 -11.42
C ASN A 62 12.30 13.99 -12.76
N THR A 63 13.08 13.24 -13.53
CA THR A 63 13.57 13.69 -14.84
C THR A 63 12.59 13.28 -15.91
N ILE A 64 12.09 14.24 -16.69
CA ILE A 64 11.21 13.97 -17.83
C ILE A 64 12.06 13.40 -18.98
N PRO A 65 11.82 12.15 -19.45
CA PRO A 65 12.53 11.56 -20.56
C PRO A 65 12.37 12.39 -21.85
N ALA A 66 13.45 12.46 -22.65
CA ALA A 66 13.44 13.19 -23.90
C ALA A 66 12.36 12.64 -24.85
N GLY A 67 11.54 13.53 -25.41
CA GLY A 67 10.50 13.20 -26.39
C GLY A 67 9.13 12.88 -25.79
N TRP A 68 9.01 12.68 -24.47
CA TRP A 68 7.71 12.51 -23.81
C TRP A 68 6.97 13.85 -23.67
N LYS A 69 5.65 13.83 -23.82
CA LYS A 69 4.77 15.00 -23.60
C LYS A 69 3.59 14.63 -22.70
N PRO A 70 2.99 15.60 -21.99
CA PRO A 70 1.77 15.36 -21.22
C PRO A 70 0.66 14.72 -22.09
N GLY A 71 0.12 13.61 -21.59
CA GLY A 71 -0.87 12.79 -22.31
C GLY A 71 -0.30 11.57 -23.02
N ASP A 72 1.02 11.51 -23.23
CA ASP A 72 1.69 10.30 -23.72
C ASP A 72 1.80 9.25 -22.60
N HIS A 73 1.92 7.98 -22.99
CA HIS A 73 2.30 6.93 -22.05
C HIS A 73 3.71 7.18 -21.49
N TYR A 74 3.90 6.87 -20.21
CA TYR A 74 5.19 7.05 -19.54
C TYR A 74 6.26 6.16 -20.16
N VAL A 75 7.37 6.77 -20.54
CA VAL A 75 8.54 6.07 -21.10
C VAL A 75 9.28 5.39 -19.95
N ASP A 76 9.69 4.14 -20.14
CA ASP A 76 10.50 3.40 -19.16
C ASP A 76 11.91 4.01 -19.05
N PRO A 77 12.26 4.70 -17.94
CA PRO A 77 13.59 5.28 -17.77
C PRO A 77 14.66 4.22 -17.46
N PHE A 78 14.24 2.98 -17.18
CA PHE A 78 15.09 1.86 -16.79
C PHE A 78 15.05 0.73 -17.82
N ALA A 79 14.65 1.01 -19.07
CA ALA A 79 14.51 0.02 -20.14
C ALA A 79 15.81 -0.77 -20.45
N SER A 80 16.97 -0.20 -20.13
CA SER A 80 18.29 -0.81 -20.30
C SER A 80 18.69 -1.77 -19.17
N ASP A 81 17.96 -1.77 -18.05
CA ASP A 81 18.22 -2.69 -16.94
C ASP A 81 17.93 -4.14 -17.39
N LYS A 82 18.84 -5.04 -17.00
CA LYS A 82 18.68 -6.49 -17.22
C LYS A 82 18.30 -7.18 -15.90
N PRO A 83 17.52 -8.27 -15.94
CA PRO A 83 17.30 -9.09 -14.75
C PRO A 83 18.65 -9.53 -14.16
N LEU A 84 18.80 -9.39 -12.85
CA LEU A 84 19.93 -9.91 -12.09
C LEU A 84 19.82 -11.43 -11.92
N TYR A 85 18.61 -11.91 -11.68
CA TYR A 85 18.27 -13.33 -11.54
C TYR A 85 16.76 -13.53 -11.66
N LYS A 86 16.34 -14.79 -11.79
CA LYS A 86 14.95 -15.23 -11.87
C LYS A 86 14.60 -16.07 -10.65
N ILE A 87 13.44 -15.81 -10.06
CA ILE A 87 12.84 -16.66 -9.02
C ILE A 87 11.67 -17.43 -9.64
N ASP A 88 11.65 -18.75 -9.50
CA ASP A 88 10.63 -19.64 -10.05
C ASP A 88 10.25 -20.75 -9.04
N GLY A 89 9.33 -21.64 -9.44
CA GLY A 89 8.84 -22.73 -8.60
C GLY A 89 9.94 -23.68 -8.09
N GLU A 90 11.09 -23.74 -8.76
CA GLU A 90 12.21 -24.62 -8.38
C GLU A 90 13.12 -24.02 -7.31
N ASN A 91 13.17 -22.68 -7.21
CA ASN A 91 14.20 -22.00 -6.43
C ASN A 91 13.68 -21.00 -5.39
N TYR A 92 12.38 -20.71 -5.35
CA TYR A 92 11.81 -19.67 -4.48
C TYR A 92 12.13 -19.87 -3.00
N GLN A 93 12.33 -21.10 -2.54
CA GLN A 93 12.65 -21.42 -1.14
C GLN A 93 13.97 -20.76 -0.70
N LYS A 94 14.91 -20.53 -1.63
CA LYS A 94 16.17 -19.82 -1.36
C LYS A 94 15.94 -18.33 -1.05
N TYR A 95 14.82 -17.79 -1.48
CA TYR A 95 14.45 -16.38 -1.37
C TYR A 95 13.31 -16.13 -0.38
N SER A 96 12.77 -17.15 0.30
CA SER A 96 11.57 -17.04 1.16
C SER A 96 11.63 -15.93 2.21
N LYS A 97 12.82 -15.57 2.70
CA LYS A 97 12.99 -14.46 3.65
C LYS A 97 12.64 -13.07 3.08
N PHE A 98 12.58 -12.96 1.75
CA PHE A 98 12.26 -11.73 1.02
C PHE A 98 10.90 -11.79 0.33
N LEU A 99 10.14 -12.88 0.52
CA LEU A 99 8.85 -13.10 -0.12
C LEU A 99 7.72 -13.04 0.93
N SER A 100 6.55 -12.57 0.52
CA SER A 100 5.36 -12.68 1.36
C SER A 100 4.83 -14.11 1.39
N ALA A 101 3.93 -14.41 2.33
CA ALA A 101 3.26 -15.71 2.35
C ALA A 101 2.40 -15.90 1.10
N GLY A 102 1.79 -14.82 0.59
CA GLY A 102 1.04 -14.83 -0.66
C GLY A 102 1.91 -15.11 -1.89
N GLN A 103 3.09 -14.48 -1.98
CA GLN A 103 4.03 -14.76 -3.07
C GLN A 103 4.54 -16.21 -3.03
N VAL A 104 4.83 -16.75 -1.84
CA VAL A 104 5.15 -18.18 -1.69
C VAL A 104 4.00 -19.06 -2.18
N ALA A 105 2.76 -18.75 -1.79
CA ALA A 105 1.58 -19.48 -2.24
C ALA A 105 1.39 -19.41 -3.77
N MET A 106 1.78 -18.32 -4.42
CA MET A 106 1.76 -18.19 -5.88
C MET A 106 2.75 -19.14 -6.56
N PHE A 107 3.98 -19.28 -6.04
CA PHE A 107 4.95 -20.26 -6.54
C PHE A 107 4.46 -21.71 -6.34
N GLU A 108 3.84 -22.00 -5.20
CA GLU A 108 3.29 -23.33 -4.91
C GLU A 108 2.09 -23.66 -5.80
N ARG A 109 1.27 -22.64 -6.14
CA ARG A 109 0.07 -22.81 -6.95
C ARG A 109 0.37 -22.89 -8.45
N TYR A 110 1.36 -22.14 -8.92
CA TYR A 110 1.72 -21.97 -10.33
C TYR A 110 3.23 -22.19 -10.57
N PRO A 111 3.79 -23.35 -10.19
CA PRO A 111 5.24 -23.57 -10.19
C PRO A 111 5.86 -23.48 -11.59
N ASP A 112 5.10 -23.84 -12.63
CA ASP A 112 5.60 -23.94 -14.01
C ASP A 112 5.39 -22.66 -14.83
N SER A 113 4.52 -21.74 -14.38
CA SER A 113 4.06 -20.61 -15.19
C SER A 113 4.30 -19.23 -14.56
N TRP A 114 4.39 -19.15 -13.24
CA TRP A 114 4.65 -17.91 -12.53
C TRP A 114 6.11 -17.81 -12.06
N TYR A 115 6.71 -16.64 -12.26
CA TYR A 115 8.08 -16.35 -11.86
C TYR A 115 8.27 -14.86 -11.60
N MET A 116 9.37 -14.50 -10.97
CA MET A 116 9.78 -13.11 -10.78
C MET A 116 11.11 -12.88 -11.50
N ASN A 117 11.12 -11.95 -12.45
CA ASN A 117 12.35 -11.37 -12.97
C ASN A 117 12.79 -10.26 -12.01
N VAL A 118 13.90 -10.46 -11.30
CA VAL A 118 14.39 -9.49 -10.31
C VAL A 118 15.45 -8.59 -10.94
N TYR A 119 15.20 -7.28 -10.92
CA TYR A 119 16.02 -6.24 -11.53
C TYR A 119 16.82 -5.46 -10.47
N PRO A 120 17.82 -4.65 -10.89
CA PRO A 120 18.46 -3.69 -10.00
C PRO A 120 17.41 -2.78 -9.33
N SER A 121 17.54 -2.59 -8.03
CA SER A 121 16.63 -1.70 -7.29
C SER A 121 16.84 -0.24 -7.70
N ARG A 122 15.74 0.47 -7.96
CA ARG A 122 15.70 1.90 -8.26
C ARG A 122 14.67 2.54 -7.32
N ARG A 123 15.14 3.28 -6.32
CA ARG A 123 14.29 4.06 -5.41
C ARG A 123 13.80 5.33 -6.11
N SER A 124 12.74 5.18 -6.91
CA SER A 124 12.23 6.21 -7.83
C SER A 124 11.20 7.15 -7.21
N ALA A 125 10.56 6.77 -6.10
CA ALA A 125 9.55 7.60 -5.45
C ALA A 125 10.12 8.98 -5.08
N CYS A 126 9.39 10.01 -5.48
CA CYS A 126 9.71 11.41 -5.24
C CYS A 126 8.43 12.22 -5.08
N TYR A 127 8.57 13.42 -4.51
CA TYR A 127 7.46 14.33 -4.21
C TYR A 127 7.87 15.79 -4.50
N PRO A 128 6.90 16.70 -4.72
CA PRO A 128 7.17 18.13 -4.73
C PRO A 128 7.76 18.62 -3.39
N GLU A 129 8.57 19.68 -3.42
CA GLU A 129 9.21 20.21 -2.20
C GLU A 129 8.22 20.59 -1.10
N ASP A 130 7.04 21.14 -1.47
CA ASP A 130 6.03 21.52 -0.49
C ASP A 130 5.45 20.33 0.27
N ILE A 131 5.43 19.16 -0.37
CA ILE A 131 4.95 17.90 0.20
C ILE A 131 5.99 17.34 1.18
N TYR A 132 7.28 17.43 0.87
CA TYR A 132 8.32 17.10 1.84
C TYR A 132 8.26 18.00 3.08
N LYS A 133 8.07 19.31 2.89
CA LYS A 133 7.88 20.26 4.01
C LYS A 133 6.65 19.90 4.85
N ALA A 134 5.54 19.56 4.19
CA ALA A 134 4.32 19.12 4.87
C ALA A 134 4.55 17.85 5.70
N ALA A 135 5.28 16.87 5.17
CA ALA A 135 5.59 15.64 5.91
C ALA A 135 6.44 15.91 7.16
N LEU A 136 7.43 16.82 7.08
CA LEU A 136 8.24 17.24 8.22
C LEU A 136 7.39 17.94 9.28
N GLU A 137 6.52 18.88 8.89
CA GLU A 137 5.60 19.56 9.82
C GLU A 137 4.62 18.58 10.48
N ASN A 138 4.03 17.68 9.69
CA ASN A 138 3.11 16.66 10.20
C ASN A 138 3.77 15.77 11.26
N ALA A 139 5.08 15.48 11.13
CA ALA A 139 5.81 14.69 12.12
C ALA A 139 5.79 15.31 13.53
N GLU A 140 5.65 16.63 13.62
CA GLU A 140 5.62 17.38 14.88
C GLU A 140 4.20 17.56 15.42
N THR A 141 3.21 17.70 14.54
CA THR A 141 1.86 18.13 14.91
C THR A 141 0.81 17.03 14.84
N ALA A 142 0.95 16.06 13.93
CA ALA A 142 -0.11 15.13 13.62
C ALA A 142 -0.40 14.15 14.77
N SER A 143 -1.68 13.81 14.94
CA SER A 143 -2.11 12.82 15.93
C SER A 143 -3.30 12.01 15.42
N LEU A 144 -3.45 10.80 15.95
CA LEU A 144 -4.66 10.00 15.75
C LEU A 144 -5.81 10.55 16.61
N THR A 145 -7.05 10.37 16.17
CA THR A 145 -8.21 10.45 17.05
C THR A 145 -8.12 9.39 18.15
N ALA A 146 -8.84 9.59 19.26
CA ALA A 146 -8.76 8.69 20.43
C ALA A 146 -9.14 7.22 20.10
N ASP A 147 -9.98 7.02 19.08
CA ASP A 147 -10.40 5.69 18.60
C ASP A 147 -9.55 5.18 17.42
N GLY A 148 -8.62 5.99 16.91
CA GLY A 148 -7.75 5.65 15.78
C GLY A 148 -8.40 5.70 14.39
N ASN A 149 -9.69 6.10 14.31
CA ASN A 149 -10.47 6.10 13.07
C ASN A 149 -10.37 7.41 12.26
N GLY A 150 -9.56 8.36 12.72
CA GLY A 150 -9.23 9.60 12.01
C GLY A 150 -7.88 10.16 12.43
N VAL A 151 -7.49 11.27 11.78
CA VAL A 151 -6.28 12.03 12.09
C VAL A 151 -6.57 13.51 12.27
N LYS A 152 -5.71 14.17 13.04
CA LYS A 152 -5.77 15.61 13.34
C LYS A 152 -4.43 16.27 13.07
N ASP A 153 -4.48 17.60 13.00
CA ASP A 153 -3.31 18.48 12.96
C ASP A 153 -2.25 18.09 11.90
N CYS A 154 -2.72 17.73 10.70
CA CYS A 154 -1.85 17.39 9.57
C CYS A 154 -2.34 18.04 8.27
N ARG A 155 -1.44 18.18 7.29
CA ARG A 155 -1.75 18.73 5.97
C ARG A 155 -1.11 17.97 4.82
N ARG A 156 -1.84 17.93 3.70
CA ARG A 156 -1.43 17.60 2.33
C ARG A 156 -0.71 16.27 2.04
N THR A 157 -0.26 15.51 3.02
CA THR A 157 0.46 14.24 2.80
C THR A 157 0.43 13.34 4.03
N SER A 158 1.14 12.22 3.97
CA SER A 158 1.33 11.26 5.06
C SER A 158 1.61 11.95 6.41
N PRO A 159 0.82 11.67 7.46
CA PRO A 159 0.93 12.35 8.75
C PRO A 159 2.07 11.86 9.66
N PHE A 160 2.50 10.60 9.54
CA PHE A 160 3.36 9.93 10.52
C PHE A 160 4.62 9.34 9.88
N PRO A 161 5.60 10.15 9.40
CA PRO A 161 6.80 9.61 8.77
C PRO A 161 7.64 8.70 9.70
N MET A 162 7.49 8.84 11.02
CA MET A 162 8.06 7.92 12.02
C MET A 162 6.95 7.17 12.77
N PRO A 163 6.29 6.19 12.11
CA PRO A 163 5.12 5.56 12.67
C PRO A 163 5.46 4.67 13.87
N LYS A 164 4.63 4.74 14.91
CA LYS A 164 4.71 3.98 16.16
C LYS A 164 3.71 2.84 16.21
N SER A 165 2.74 2.81 15.29
CA SER A 165 1.67 1.81 15.24
C SER A 165 1.30 1.42 13.81
N GLY A 166 0.56 0.30 13.67
CA GLY A 166 0.08 -0.15 12.37
C GLY A 166 -0.97 0.81 11.78
N LEU A 167 -1.74 1.48 12.64
CA LEU A 167 -2.68 2.52 12.24
C LEU A 167 -1.97 3.72 11.63
N GLU A 168 -0.85 4.16 12.20
CA GLU A 168 -0.08 5.30 11.66
C GLU A 168 0.47 4.99 10.26
N VAL A 169 0.98 3.77 10.02
CA VAL A 169 1.38 3.33 8.67
C VAL A 169 0.19 3.33 7.70
N LEU A 170 -0.98 2.86 8.15
CA LEU A 170 -2.19 2.87 7.33
C LEU A 170 -2.65 4.30 7.00
N TRP A 171 -2.60 5.21 7.97
CA TRP A 171 -2.96 6.62 7.76
C TRP A 171 -1.99 7.32 6.81
N ASN A 172 -0.70 6.99 6.84
CA ASN A 172 0.24 7.42 5.81
C ASN A 172 -0.21 6.98 4.43
N HIS A 173 -0.60 5.71 4.26
CA HIS A 173 -1.12 5.24 2.98
C HIS A 173 -2.38 6.00 2.52
N MET A 174 -3.36 6.18 3.41
CA MET A 174 -4.63 6.83 3.06
C MET A 174 -4.45 8.30 2.67
N LEU A 175 -3.50 8.99 3.32
CA LEU A 175 -3.25 10.42 3.14
C LEU A 175 -2.00 10.75 2.34
N ARG A 176 -1.29 9.75 1.79
CA ARG A 176 -0.13 9.98 0.94
C ARG A 176 -0.48 10.91 -0.22
N TYR A 177 0.46 11.78 -0.56
CA TYR A 177 0.31 12.63 -1.72
C TYR A 177 0.32 11.78 -3.01
N ARG A 178 -0.64 12.04 -3.89
CA ARG A 178 -0.83 11.35 -5.18
C ARG A 178 -1.51 12.27 -6.19
N GLY A 179 -1.12 13.54 -6.13
CA GLY A 179 -1.76 14.63 -6.85
C GLY A 179 -3.03 15.15 -6.17
N GLU A 180 -3.60 16.20 -6.76
CA GLU A 180 -4.82 16.85 -6.28
C GLU A 180 -6.07 16.33 -6.97
N VAL A 181 -5.95 16.08 -8.28
CA VAL A 181 -7.02 15.58 -9.14
C VAL A 181 -6.44 14.54 -10.08
N MET A 182 -7.17 13.45 -10.28
CA MET A 182 -6.87 12.44 -11.28
C MET A 182 -8.13 12.16 -12.09
N ALA A 183 -7.97 12.02 -13.40
CA ALA A 183 -8.96 11.44 -14.28
C ALA A 183 -8.30 10.33 -15.10
N ARG A 184 -8.94 9.16 -15.16
CA ARG A 184 -8.42 8.02 -15.94
C ARG A 184 -9.55 7.17 -16.50
N THR A 185 -9.23 6.41 -17.53
CA THR A 185 -10.04 5.27 -17.96
C THR A 185 -9.25 4.01 -17.70
N ILE A 186 -9.82 3.08 -16.93
CA ILE A 186 -9.18 1.80 -16.63
C ILE A 186 -9.92 0.65 -17.29
N GLY A 187 -9.18 -0.41 -17.59
CA GLY A 187 -9.72 -1.73 -17.85
C GLY A 187 -9.73 -2.54 -16.55
N GLN A 188 -10.87 -3.13 -16.20
CA GLN A 188 -10.99 -4.07 -15.09
C GLN A 188 -11.46 -5.42 -15.63
N VAL A 189 -10.81 -6.49 -15.16
CA VAL A 189 -11.13 -7.86 -15.55
C VAL A 189 -11.28 -8.76 -14.32
N ALA A 190 -12.15 -9.75 -14.45
CA ALA A 190 -12.24 -10.90 -13.55
C ALA A 190 -12.07 -12.16 -14.42
N PRO A 191 -10.84 -12.64 -14.63
CA PRO A 191 -10.61 -13.78 -15.50
C PRO A 191 -11.23 -15.07 -14.95
N THR A 192 -11.73 -15.92 -15.83
CA THR A 192 -12.11 -17.29 -15.50
C THR A 192 -10.86 -18.17 -15.29
N PRO A 193 -10.98 -19.38 -14.72
CA PRO A 193 -9.82 -20.23 -14.43
C PRO A 193 -8.94 -20.58 -15.66
N ASP A 194 -9.51 -20.58 -16.87
CA ASP A 194 -8.81 -20.80 -18.14
C ASP A 194 -8.18 -19.51 -18.72
N GLY A 195 -8.32 -18.37 -18.03
CA GLY A 195 -7.76 -17.08 -18.43
C GLY A 195 -8.66 -16.24 -19.34
N SER A 196 -9.83 -16.76 -19.75
CA SER A 196 -10.76 -15.94 -20.54
C SER A 196 -11.32 -14.78 -19.70
N PHE A 197 -11.58 -13.63 -20.31
CA PHE A 197 -12.12 -12.48 -19.60
C PHE A 197 -13.01 -11.61 -20.48
N VAL A 198 -13.83 -10.79 -19.82
CA VAL A 198 -14.52 -9.66 -20.45
C VAL A 198 -13.97 -8.39 -19.83
N MET A 199 -13.43 -7.50 -20.67
CA MET A 199 -12.94 -6.20 -20.24
C MET A 199 -14.10 -5.29 -19.85
N VAL A 200 -14.11 -4.83 -18.60
CA VAL A 200 -14.97 -3.74 -18.15
C VAL A 200 -14.18 -2.45 -18.23
N ARG A 201 -14.59 -1.51 -19.09
CA ARG A 201 -13.99 -0.18 -19.15
C ARG A 201 -14.71 0.76 -18.21
N ILE A 202 -13.95 1.47 -17.39
CA ILE A 202 -14.45 2.31 -16.33
C ILE A 202 -13.77 3.68 -16.40
N GLU A 203 -14.55 4.76 -16.40
CA GLU A 203 -14.04 6.10 -16.11
C GLU A 203 -13.94 6.32 -14.61
N GLU A 204 -12.84 6.92 -14.16
CA GLU A 204 -12.63 7.31 -12.78
C GLU A 204 -12.17 8.76 -12.70
N GLN A 205 -12.72 9.49 -11.75
CA GLN A 205 -12.28 10.82 -11.39
C GLN A 205 -12.15 10.89 -9.88
N VAL A 206 -11.02 11.42 -9.41
CA VAL A 206 -10.75 11.58 -7.99
C VAL A 206 -10.28 13.00 -7.75
N MET A 207 -10.85 13.64 -6.75
CA MET A 207 -10.35 14.89 -6.20
C MET A 207 -9.95 14.62 -4.75
N TRP A 208 -8.66 14.57 -4.47
CA TRP A 208 -8.13 14.48 -3.11
C TRP A 208 -8.19 15.84 -2.48
N ARG A 209 -9.32 16.13 -1.82
CA ARG A 209 -9.53 17.42 -1.16
C ARG A 209 -8.44 17.71 -0.14
N TYR A 210 -7.97 16.71 0.60
CA TYR A 210 -6.88 16.85 1.57
C TYR A 210 -5.53 17.26 0.93
N ASN A 211 -5.23 16.81 -0.29
CA ASN A 211 -3.94 17.05 -0.96
C ASN A 211 -3.82 18.46 -1.55
N ARG A 212 -4.94 19.19 -1.68
CA ARG A 212 -4.96 20.50 -2.33
C ARG A 212 -4.19 21.55 -1.53
N GLU A 213 -3.62 22.52 -2.24
CA GLU A 213 -2.97 23.66 -1.60
C GLU A 213 -3.88 24.38 -0.60
N GLY A 214 -3.33 24.72 0.57
CA GLY A 214 -4.07 25.35 1.68
C GLY A 214 -4.97 24.41 2.49
N MET A 215 -5.09 23.14 2.12
CA MET A 215 -5.94 22.18 2.84
C MET A 215 -5.18 21.45 3.96
N SER A 216 -5.91 21.15 5.04
CA SER A 216 -5.46 20.41 6.20
C SER A 216 -6.61 19.54 6.75
N SER A 217 -6.32 18.68 7.72
CA SER A 217 -7.36 17.92 8.44
C SER A 217 -8.44 18.85 9.01
N ALA A 218 -8.07 20.04 9.50
CA ALA A 218 -8.96 20.98 10.17
C ALA A 218 -9.94 21.71 9.23
N ASN A 219 -9.58 21.95 7.97
CA ASN A 219 -10.41 22.70 7.00
C ASN A 219 -10.91 21.85 5.81
N SER A 220 -10.76 20.53 5.89
CA SER A 220 -11.20 19.56 4.87
C SER A 220 -12.72 19.31 4.82
N ASP A 221 -13.48 19.87 5.76
CA ASP A 221 -14.87 19.50 6.08
C ASP A 221 -15.02 17.99 6.33
N ASN A 222 -14.04 17.37 6.97
CA ASN A 222 -13.96 15.92 7.16
C ASN A 222 -13.98 15.11 5.85
N ILE A 223 -13.64 15.70 4.69
CA ILE A 223 -13.60 15.01 3.40
C ILE A 223 -12.15 14.85 2.95
N LEU A 224 -11.70 13.60 2.89
CA LEU A 224 -10.39 13.22 2.35
C LEU A 224 -10.38 13.33 0.83
N ALA A 225 -11.36 12.70 0.17
CA ALA A 225 -11.50 12.67 -1.28
C ALA A 225 -12.96 12.65 -1.74
N LYS A 226 -13.18 13.15 -2.96
CA LYS A 226 -14.40 12.88 -3.73
C LYS A 226 -14.03 11.96 -4.89
N PHE A 227 -14.73 10.85 -5.01
CA PHE A 227 -14.48 9.82 -6.00
C PHE A 227 -15.73 9.63 -6.86
N TYR A 228 -15.54 9.65 -8.17
CA TYR A 228 -16.55 9.31 -9.15
C TYR A 228 -16.04 8.16 -10.01
N GLN A 229 -16.94 7.23 -10.33
CA GLN A 229 -16.67 6.13 -11.22
C GLN A 229 -17.89 5.84 -12.09
N GLY A 230 -17.68 5.57 -13.37
CA GLY A 230 -18.74 5.23 -14.33
C GLY A 230 -18.34 4.04 -15.20
N VAL A 231 -19.23 3.06 -15.34
CA VAL A 231 -19.01 1.94 -16.26
C VAL A 231 -19.30 2.41 -17.69
N ILE A 232 -18.30 2.33 -18.57
CA ILE A 232 -18.40 2.70 -19.99
C ILE A 232 -18.81 1.50 -20.84
N SER A 233 -18.24 0.33 -20.57
CA SER A 233 -18.50 -0.90 -21.33
C SER A 233 -18.23 -2.14 -20.45
N PRO A 234 -18.84 -3.31 -20.74
CA PRO A 234 -19.72 -3.62 -21.88
C PRO A 234 -21.14 -3.01 -21.75
N PRO A 235 -21.94 -2.95 -22.84
CA PRO A 235 -23.27 -2.33 -22.85
C PRO A 235 -24.22 -2.80 -21.73
N ARG A 236 -24.10 -4.05 -21.31
CA ARG A 236 -24.91 -4.64 -20.23
C ARG A 236 -24.69 -3.95 -18.87
N LEU A 237 -23.47 -3.46 -18.60
CA LEU A 237 -23.10 -2.81 -17.34
C LEU A 237 -23.03 -1.28 -17.49
N ALA A 238 -22.90 -0.80 -18.73
CA ALA A 238 -22.68 0.60 -19.07
C ALA A 238 -23.73 1.55 -18.46
N GLY A 239 -23.26 2.74 -18.07
CA GLY A 239 -24.08 3.81 -17.51
C GLY A 239 -24.31 3.72 -16.01
N THR A 240 -23.90 2.63 -15.33
CA THR A 240 -23.88 2.57 -13.86
C THR A 240 -22.80 3.52 -13.34
N LYS A 241 -23.15 4.37 -12.37
CA LYS A 241 -22.21 5.36 -11.80
C LYS A 241 -22.19 5.28 -10.29
N LEU A 242 -21.02 5.44 -9.70
CA LEU A 242 -20.77 5.53 -8.27
C LEU A 242 -20.16 6.89 -7.96
N HIS A 243 -20.70 7.58 -6.97
CA HIS A 243 -20.14 8.81 -6.42
C HIS A 243 -19.95 8.64 -4.91
N VAL A 244 -18.76 8.98 -4.40
CA VAL A 244 -18.37 8.80 -3.01
C VAL A 244 -17.73 10.08 -2.49
N HIS A 245 -18.14 10.53 -1.31
CA HIS A 245 -17.33 11.40 -0.47
C HIS A 245 -16.71 10.52 0.62
N GLU A 246 -15.39 10.39 0.55
CA GLU A 246 -14.60 9.68 1.55
C GLU A 246 -14.34 10.60 2.73
N SER A 247 -14.72 10.13 3.93
CA SER A 247 -14.52 10.92 5.14
C SER A 247 -13.12 10.69 5.72
N LEU A 248 -12.55 11.72 6.34
CA LEU A 248 -11.27 11.64 7.06
C LEU A 248 -11.43 10.91 8.40
N ASP A 249 -12.54 11.14 9.10
CA ASP A 249 -12.96 10.45 10.32
C ASP A 249 -14.36 9.90 10.10
N GLN A 250 -14.46 8.58 9.94
CA GLN A 250 -15.74 7.90 9.69
C GLN A 250 -16.56 7.67 10.95
N ALA A 251 -15.96 7.78 12.14
CA ALA A 251 -16.70 7.76 13.40
C ALA A 251 -17.46 9.08 13.61
N GLN A 252 -16.88 10.21 13.17
CA GLN A 252 -17.56 11.50 13.16
C GLN A 252 -18.62 11.59 12.06
N GLU A 253 -18.27 11.24 10.82
CA GLU A 253 -19.21 11.25 9.70
C GLU A 253 -18.98 10.05 8.78
N PRO A 254 -19.95 9.12 8.65
CA PRO A 254 -19.76 7.94 7.83
C PRO A 254 -19.61 8.32 6.36
N ARG A 255 -18.85 7.49 5.62
CA ARG A 255 -18.68 7.62 4.16
C ARG A 255 -20.03 7.83 3.48
N LYS A 256 -20.07 8.80 2.57
CA LYS A 256 -21.29 9.14 1.82
C LYS A 256 -21.16 8.61 0.39
N ALA A 257 -21.93 7.58 0.06
CA ALA A 257 -21.96 7.03 -1.30
C ALA A 257 -23.35 7.12 -1.95
N TRP A 258 -23.36 7.22 -3.28
CA TRP A 258 -24.54 7.19 -4.13
C TRP A 258 -24.26 6.35 -5.37
N VAL A 259 -25.24 5.54 -5.76
CA VAL A 259 -25.19 4.77 -7.02
C VAL A 259 -26.32 5.22 -7.93
N TYR A 260 -25.98 5.53 -9.17
CA TYR A 260 -26.92 5.67 -10.27
C TYR A 260 -27.06 4.33 -10.99
N SER A 261 -28.28 3.81 -11.05
CA SER A 261 -28.61 2.62 -11.83
C SER A 261 -29.14 3.04 -13.21
N ALA A 262 -28.43 2.65 -14.28
CA ALA A 262 -28.85 2.95 -15.65
C ALA A 262 -30.21 2.34 -16.00
N GLY A 263 -30.47 1.10 -15.57
CA GLY A 263 -31.73 0.41 -15.84
C GLY A 263 -32.94 1.05 -15.12
N LEU A 264 -32.75 1.52 -13.89
CA LEU A 264 -33.81 2.17 -13.11
C LEU A 264 -33.87 3.69 -13.30
N ARG A 265 -32.86 4.29 -13.94
CA ARG A 265 -32.68 5.74 -14.12
C ARG A 265 -32.85 6.52 -12.82
N ARG A 266 -32.29 6.00 -11.73
CA ARG A 266 -32.41 6.58 -10.38
C ARG A 266 -31.07 6.60 -9.67
N VAL A 267 -30.85 7.68 -8.93
CA VAL A 267 -29.77 7.79 -7.93
C VAL A 267 -30.31 7.34 -6.59
N ARG A 268 -29.55 6.51 -5.87
CA ARG A 268 -29.89 6.08 -4.50
C ARG A 268 -28.68 6.20 -3.60
N ARG A 269 -28.93 6.49 -2.33
CA ARG A 269 -27.92 6.35 -1.27
C ARG A 269 -27.43 4.89 -1.21
N ALA A 270 -26.12 4.72 -1.08
CA ALA A 270 -25.47 3.41 -1.12
C ALA A 270 -24.53 3.20 0.09
N PRO A 271 -25.04 3.17 1.32
CA PRO A 271 -24.22 2.99 2.53
C PRO A 271 -23.44 1.66 2.54
N GLN A 272 -23.87 0.66 1.75
CA GLN A 272 -23.17 -0.61 1.57
C GLN A 272 -21.85 -0.49 0.78
N VAL A 273 -21.50 0.67 0.21
CA VAL A 273 -20.18 0.86 -0.44
C VAL A 273 -19.11 1.05 0.64
N ALA A 274 -18.85 -0.04 1.36
CA ALA A 274 -17.96 -0.10 2.52
C ALA A 274 -17.46 -1.53 2.73
N PHE A 275 -16.27 -1.66 3.33
CA PHE A 275 -15.70 -2.92 3.82
C PHE A 275 -15.70 -4.06 2.78
N ASP A 276 -16.16 -5.24 3.18
CA ASP A 276 -16.17 -6.50 2.44
C ASP A 276 -17.28 -6.62 1.39
N ASN A 277 -18.10 -5.58 1.20
CA ASN A 277 -19.08 -5.60 0.12
C ASN A 277 -18.37 -5.64 -1.25
N PRO A 278 -18.94 -6.36 -2.25
CA PRO A 278 -18.35 -6.43 -3.58
C PRO A 278 -18.08 -5.05 -4.19
N GLY A 279 -16.90 -4.89 -4.78
CA GLY A 279 -16.52 -3.71 -5.54
C GLY A 279 -17.28 -3.59 -6.87
N THR A 280 -17.31 -2.38 -7.43
CA THR A 280 -17.89 -2.13 -8.75
C THR A 280 -17.30 -3.07 -9.80
N ALA A 281 -18.17 -3.79 -10.51
CA ALA A 281 -17.83 -4.64 -11.66
C ALA A 281 -16.69 -5.65 -11.41
N SER A 282 -16.52 -6.12 -10.17
CA SER A 282 -15.42 -7.02 -9.79
C SER A 282 -15.81 -8.50 -9.80
N ASP A 283 -17.04 -8.84 -10.17
CA ASP A 283 -17.63 -10.19 -10.04
C ASP A 283 -17.39 -10.84 -8.65
N GLY A 284 -17.35 -10.01 -7.60
CA GLY A 284 -17.10 -10.46 -6.22
C GLY A 284 -15.64 -10.87 -5.94
N GLN A 285 -14.74 -10.71 -6.90
CA GLN A 285 -13.31 -11.04 -6.73
C GLN A 285 -12.53 -9.99 -5.94
N ARG A 286 -13.10 -8.78 -5.79
CA ARG A 286 -12.54 -7.69 -4.98
C ARG A 286 -13.62 -7.02 -4.14
N THR A 287 -13.30 -6.69 -2.89
CA THR A 287 -14.15 -5.92 -1.97
C THR A 287 -13.98 -4.40 -2.17
N ASN A 288 -14.91 -3.60 -1.66
CA ASN A 288 -14.84 -2.14 -1.78
C ASN A 288 -13.58 -1.57 -1.12
N ASP A 289 -13.25 -2.04 0.08
CA ASP A 289 -12.08 -1.62 0.85
C ASP A 289 -10.74 -2.16 0.34
N GLN A 290 -10.72 -2.92 -0.77
CA GLN A 290 -9.49 -3.33 -1.47
C GLN A 290 -9.13 -2.40 -2.63
N PHE A 291 -9.98 -1.43 -2.99
CA PHE A 291 -9.61 -0.45 -4.02
C PHE A 291 -8.38 0.34 -3.55
N ASP A 292 -7.39 0.50 -4.43
CA ASP A 292 -6.06 1.04 -4.08
C ASP A 292 -5.36 0.24 -2.96
N MET A 293 -5.55 -1.09 -2.93
CA MET A 293 -4.97 -2.06 -1.99
C MET A 293 -5.51 -1.99 -0.56
N PHE A 294 -5.88 -0.82 -0.07
CA PHE A 294 -6.76 -0.62 1.08
C PHE A 294 -7.44 0.77 1.01
N ASN A 295 -8.69 0.89 1.45
CA ASN A 295 -9.31 2.20 1.69
C ASN A 295 -10.42 2.12 2.74
N GLY A 296 -10.82 3.28 3.24
CA GLY A 296 -11.97 3.42 4.14
C GLY A 296 -11.61 3.22 5.61
N SER A 297 -12.64 3.02 6.44
CA SER A 297 -12.50 3.00 7.90
C SER A 297 -11.62 1.84 8.38
N PRO A 298 -10.64 2.09 9.27
CA PRO A 298 -9.84 1.04 9.89
C PRO A 298 -10.57 0.29 11.03
N GLU A 299 -11.80 0.69 11.36
CA GLU A 299 -12.50 0.31 12.61
C GLU A 299 -12.67 -1.21 12.82
N ARG A 300 -12.72 -1.98 11.73
CA ARG A 300 -12.99 -3.43 11.77
C ARG A 300 -11.76 -4.28 12.11
N TYR A 301 -10.58 -3.70 12.19
CA TYR A 301 -9.34 -4.44 12.43
C TYR A 301 -8.53 -3.88 13.59
N ASP A 302 -7.85 -4.78 14.30
CA ASP A 302 -6.76 -4.47 15.20
C ASP A 302 -5.46 -4.46 14.39
N TRP A 303 -4.71 -3.37 14.52
CA TRP A 303 -3.56 -3.07 13.68
C TRP A 303 -2.27 -3.19 14.45
N LYS A 304 -1.38 -4.07 13.99
CA LYS A 304 -0.08 -4.31 14.59
C LYS A 304 1.04 -3.95 13.61
N LEU A 305 1.92 -3.05 14.04
CA LEU A 305 3.18 -2.80 13.35
C LEU A 305 4.17 -3.91 13.68
N ILE A 306 4.65 -4.62 12.66
CA ILE A 306 5.70 -5.64 12.83
C ILE A 306 7.08 -4.99 12.70
N GLY A 307 7.22 -4.02 11.80
CA GLY A 307 8.45 -3.26 11.58
C GLY A 307 8.81 -3.15 10.10
N ARG A 308 10.05 -2.73 9.83
CA ARG A 308 10.61 -2.68 8.49
C ARG A 308 11.33 -3.97 8.14
N GLN A 309 11.30 -4.36 6.86
CA GLN A 309 12.10 -5.46 6.32
C GLN A 309 12.45 -5.20 4.86
N GLU A 310 13.47 -5.88 4.36
CA GLU A 310 13.75 -5.98 2.92
C GLU A 310 12.83 -7.02 2.29
N MET A 311 12.27 -6.70 1.13
CA MET A 311 11.33 -7.56 0.41
C MET A 311 11.49 -7.39 -1.10
N ILE A 312 11.23 -8.45 -1.85
CA ILE A 312 11.13 -8.42 -3.32
C ILE A 312 9.69 -8.09 -3.68
N VAL A 313 9.50 -6.96 -4.34
CA VAL A 313 8.19 -6.36 -4.60
C VAL A 313 8.09 -5.87 -6.04
N PRO A 314 6.89 -5.81 -6.63
CA PRO A 314 6.73 -5.17 -7.92
C PRO A 314 7.01 -3.67 -7.80
N TYR A 315 7.85 -3.16 -8.70
CA TYR A 315 8.30 -1.76 -8.65
C TYR A 315 8.79 -1.31 -10.02
N ASN A 316 8.63 -0.02 -10.36
CA ASN A 316 9.00 0.55 -11.67
C ASN A 316 8.45 -0.25 -12.87
N CYS A 317 7.20 -0.69 -12.80
CA CYS A 317 6.61 -1.64 -13.75
C CYS A 317 6.23 -1.03 -15.11
N TYR A 318 7.09 -0.19 -15.71
CA TYR A 318 6.78 0.55 -16.94
C TYR A 318 6.39 -0.36 -18.12
N LYS A 319 6.97 -1.56 -18.22
CA LYS A 319 6.59 -2.54 -19.26
C LYS A 319 5.11 -2.91 -19.21
N SER A 320 4.54 -3.11 -18.01
CA SER A 320 3.13 -3.45 -17.86
C SER A 320 2.18 -2.25 -18.03
N HIS A 321 2.72 -1.03 -18.06
CA HIS A 321 1.98 0.23 -18.31
C HIS A 321 2.12 0.73 -19.75
N ASN A 322 2.91 0.04 -20.58
CA ASN A 322 3.16 0.41 -21.96
C ASN A 322 1.87 0.27 -22.81
N ALA A 323 1.59 1.29 -23.62
CA ALA A 323 0.45 1.37 -24.53
C ALA A 323 0.36 0.20 -25.51
N GLU A 324 1.51 -0.37 -25.88
CA GLU A 324 1.62 -1.44 -26.88
C GLU A 324 1.28 -2.83 -26.32
N VAL A 325 1.14 -2.95 -25.00
CA VAL A 325 0.76 -4.21 -24.37
C VAL A 325 -0.75 -4.39 -24.48
N ASP A 326 -1.16 -5.38 -25.26
CA ASP A 326 -2.56 -5.79 -25.33
C ASP A 326 -2.98 -6.47 -24.01
N PRO A 327 -4.18 -6.19 -23.47
CA PRO A 327 -4.75 -6.97 -22.37
C PRO A 327 -4.62 -8.50 -22.51
N ASP A 328 -4.79 -9.05 -23.71
CA ASP A 328 -4.65 -10.49 -23.98
C ASP A 328 -3.21 -11.01 -23.81
N GLN A 329 -2.21 -10.13 -23.91
CA GLN A 329 -0.80 -10.46 -23.63
C GLN A 329 -0.48 -10.39 -22.14
N MET A 330 -1.24 -9.60 -21.39
CA MET A 330 -1.01 -9.32 -19.97
C MET A 330 -1.71 -10.32 -19.05
N ILE A 331 -2.92 -10.73 -19.40
CA ILE A 331 -3.76 -11.59 -18.57
C ILE A 331 -3.55 -13.05 -18.99
N ARG A 332 -3.08 -13.90 -18.07
CA ARG A 332 -2.99 -15.35 -18.27
C ARG A 332 -3.95 -16.07 -17.32
N ALA A 333 -4.15 -17.38 -17.55
CA ALA A 333 -4.83 -18.23 -16.59
C ALA A 333 -4.13 -18.16 -15.22
N GLY A 334 -4.86 -17.75 -14.19
CA GLY A 334 -4.39 -17.74 -12.79
C GLY A 334 -3.51 -16.57 -12.36
N HIS A 335 -2.75 -15.93 -13.26
CA HIS A 335 -1.85 -14.82 -12.91
C HIS A 335 -1.57 -13.88 -14.11
N LEU A 336 -0.98 -12.71 -13.83
CA LEU A 336 -0.48 -11.80 -14.87
C LEU A 336 0.77 -12.36 -15.56
N ASN A 337 1.02 -11.95 -16.80
CA ASN A 337 2.18 -12.36 -17.58
C ASN A 337 3.50 -11.89 -16.92
N PRO A 338 4.32 -12.79 -16.37
CA PRO A 338 5.54 -12.40 -15.65
C PRO A 338 6.64 -11.78 -16.53
N ASP A 339 6.60 -11.94 -17.85
CA ASP A 339 7.55 -11.31 -18.78
C ASP A 339 7.40 -9.78 -18.81
N LEU A 340 6.21 -9.29 -18.45
CA LEU A 340 5.87 -7.87 -18.40
C LEU A 340 6.04 -7.28 -17.00
N LEU A 341 6.27 -8.13 -15.99
CA LEU A 341 6.41 -7.71 -14.60
C LEU A 341 7.88 -7.47 -14.26
N ARG A 342 8.09 -6.50 -13.38
CA ARG A 342 9.40 -6.13 -12.85
C ARG A 342 9.36 -6.21 -11.33
N TYR A 343 10.27 -6.98 -10.76
CA TYR A 343 10.44 -7.07 -9.31
C TYR A 343 11.79 -6.48 -8.90
N GLU A 344 11.82 -5.82 -7.75
CA GLU A 344 13.02 -5.20 -7.20
C GLU A 344 13.08 -5.42 -5.69
N HIS A 345 14.29 -5.37 -5.12
CA HIS A 345 14.47 -5.30 -3.67
C HIS A 345 14.14 -3.90 -3.18
N HIS A 346 13.23 -3.81 -2.20
CA HIS A 346 12.89 -2.56 -1.51
C HIS A 346 12.71 -2.81 -0.02
N ARG A 347 12.73 -1.72 0.76
CA ARG A 347 12.33 -1.76 2.17
C ARG A 347 10.83 -1.53 2.25
N VAL A 348 10.17 -2.34 3.07
CA VAL A 348 8.73 -2.22 3.31
C VAL A 348 8.43 -2.22 4.80
N TRP A 349 7.39 -1.50 5.18
CA TRP A 349 6.73 -1.65 6.47
C TRP A 349 5.75 -2.82 6.42
N LYS A 350 5.90 -3.76 7.34
CA LYS A 350 4.97 -4.88 7.52
C LYS A 350 3.96 -4.56 8.61
N VAL A 351 2.68 -4.60 8.26
CA VAL A 351 1.56 -4.38 9.16
C VAL A 351 0.60 -5.56 9.10
N GLU A 352 0.18 -6.03 10.27
CA GLU A 352 -0.88 -7.04 10.39
C GLU A 352 -2.18 -6.37 10.83
N ALA A 353 -3.26 -6.70 10.13
CA ALA A 353 -4.62 -6.31 10.49
C ALA A 353 -5.43 -7.57 10.77
N THR A 354 -5.91 -7.74 12.01
CA THR A 354 -6.74 -8.89 12.43
C THR A 354 -8.13 -8.41 12.79
N VAL A 355 -9.17 -9.12 12.36
CA VAL A 355 -10.55 -8.65 12.59
C VAL A 355 -10.86 -8.50 14.09
N LYS A 356 -11.42 -7.33 14.42
CA LYS A 356 -12.21 -6.99 15.61
C LYS A 356 -13.01 -8.12 16.22
N SER A 357 -12.85 -8.45 17.50
CA SER A 357 -13.91 -9.17 18.21
C SER A 357 -15.24 -8.38 18.12
N GLY A 358 -16.34 -9.08 17.82
CA GLY A 358 -17.67 -8.48 17.69
C GLY A 358 -17.97 -7.83 16.33
N THR A 359 -17.04 -7.87 15.38
CA THR A 359 -17.31 -7.51 13.98
C THR A 359 -16.94 -8.67 13.05
N SER A 360 -17.21 -8.52 11.76
CA SER A 360 -16.93 -9.52 10.74
C SER A 360 -16.37 -8.87 9.50
N HIS A 361 -15.54 -9.64 8.81
CA HIS A 361 -15.02 -9.30 7.52
C HIS A 361 -14.65 -10.60 6.79
N LEU A 362 -14.86 -10.63 5.47
CA LEU A 362 -14.51 -11.76 4.61
C LEU A 362 -13.04 -12.24 4.78
N TYR A 363 -12.10 -11.29 4.85
CA TYR A 363 -10.72 -11.53 5.28
C TYR A 363 -10.58 -11.44 6.80
N ALA A 364 -10.26 -12.54 7.47
CA ALA A 364 -10.05 -12.59 8.92
C ALA A 364 -8.75 -11.93 9.35
N LYS A 365 -7.75 -11.94 8.45
CA LYS A 365 -6.46 -11.28 8.63
C LYS A 365 -5.95 -10.75 7.30
N ARG A 366 -5.29 -9.59 7.33
CA ARG A 366 -4.48 -9.06 6.23
C ARG A 366 -3.05 -8.83 6.72
N VAL A 367 -2.06 -9.18 5.91
CA VAL A 367 -0.66 -8.78 6.11
C VAL A 367 -0.27 -7.88 4.95
N MET A 368 -0.02 -6.62 5.25
CA MET A 368 0.22 -5.57 4.26
C MET A 368 1.68 -5.11 4.31
N HIS A 369 2.27 -4.94 3.13
CA HIS A 369 3.65 -4.52 2.93
C HIS A 369 3.64 -3.17 2.22
N PHE A 370 3.85 -2.10 2.97
CA PHE A 370 3.86 -0.73 2.47
C PHE A 370 5.26 -0.33 2.10
N ASP A 371 5.44 0.21 0.90
CA ASP A 371 6.69 0.82 0.48
C ASP A 371 7.16 1.89 1.47
N GLU A 372 8.43 1.86 1.84
CA GLU A 372 8.99 2.80 2.82
C GLU A 372 9.08 4.22 2.24
N ASP A 373 9.33 4.35 0.93
CA ASP A 373 9.52 5.65 0.27
C ASP A 373 8.18 6.34 -0.08
N SER A 374 7.17 5.57 -0.47
CA SER A 374 5.91 6.09 -1.00
C SER A 374 4.66 5.87 -0.16
N TRP A 375 4.72 5.00 0.86
CA TRP A 375 3.57 4.54 1.63
C TRP A 375 2.50 3.78 0.82
N GLN A 376 2.79 3.38 -0.42
CA GLN A 376 1.89 2.53 -1.20
C GLN A 376 2.04 1.06 -0.78
N PRO A 377 0.94 0.32 -0.51
CA PRO A 377 0.97 -1.11 -0.36
C PRO A 377 1.41 -1.75 -1.68
N LEU A 378 2.50 -2.50 -1.63
CA LEU A 378 3.03 -3.23 -2.79
C LEU A 378 2.51 -4.65 -2.81
N VAL A 379 2.38 -5.29 -1.65
CA VAL A 379 1.89 -6.67 -1.51
C VAL A 379 0.97 -6.80 -0.30
N VAL A 380 -0.18 -7.44 -0.48
CA VAL A 380 -1.12 -7.75 0.60
C VAL A 380 -1.52 -9.22 0.56
N ASP A 381 -1.26 -9.92 1.64
CA ASP A 381 -1.71 -11.29 1.87
C ASP A 381 -3.04 -11.25 2.60
N GLN A 382 -4.11 -11.83 2.03
CA GLN A 382 -5.41 -11.92 2.68
C GLN A 382 -5.76 -13.35 3.07
N TYR A 383 -6.10 -13.54 4.35
CA TYR A 383 -6.38 -14.83 4.95
C TYR A 383 -7.88 -15.00 5.21
N ASP A 384 -8.39 -16.22 4.99
CA ASP A 384 -9.76 -16.58 5.35
C ASP A 384 -9.92 -16.87 6.86
N ASN A 385 -11.15 -17.19 7.28
CA ASN A 385 -11.48 -17.52 8.67
C ASN A 385 -10.82 -18.82 9.18
N SER A 386 -10.24 -19.65 8.29
CA SER A 386 -9.47 -20.84 8.66
C SER A 386 -7.97 -20.55 8.83
N GLY A 387 -7.55 -19.30 8.65
CA GLY A 387 -6.15 -18.88 8.73
C GLY A 387 -5.33 -19.27 7.51
N LYS A 388 -5.97 -19.62 6.38
CA LYS A 388 -5.28 -19.94 5.13
C LYS A 388 -5.22 -18.72 4.22
N ILE A 389 -4.13 -18.60 3.46
CA ILE A 389 -4.04 -17.64 2.37
C ILE A 389 -5.19 -17.91 1.40
N TRP A 390 -5.98 -16.87 1.14
CA TRP A 390 -7.12 -16.96 0.24
C TRP A 390 -6.94 -16.07 -1.00
N ARG A 391 -6.42 -14.86 -0.81
CA ARG A 391 -6.13 -13.93 -1.90
C ARG A 391 -4.78 -13.27 -1.68
N VAL A 392 -4.17 -12.86 -2.80
CA VAL A 392 -2.93 -12.09 -2.85
C VAL A 392 -3.20 -10.88 -3.73
N SER A 393 -2.81 -9.70 -3.27
CA SER A 393 -2.86 -8.48 -4.06
C SER A 393 -1.45 -7.95 -4.25
N GLU A 394 -1.09 -7.61 -5.48
CA GLU A 394 0.14 -6.91 -5.82
C GLU A 394 -0.21 -5.59 -6.52
N ALA A 395 0.50 -4.52 -6.16
CA ALA A 395 0.46 -3.26 -6.90
C ALA A 395 1.69 -3.16 -7.79
N TYR A 396 1.50 -2.68 -9.02
CA TYR A 396 2.56 -2.54 -10.02
C TYR A 396 2.82 -1.05 -10.30
N PRO A 397 3.44 -0.31 -9.37
CA PRO A 397 3.58 1.14 -9.49
C PRO A 397 4.62 1.54 -10.53
N ILE A 398 4.43 2.76 -11.05
CA ILE A 398 5.40 3.56 -11.78
C ILE A 398 5.39 4.97 -11.16
N VAL A 399 6.45 5.75 -11.40
CA VAL A 399 6.48 7.16 -11.03
C VAL A 399 5.97 7.99 -12.20
N TYR A 400 5.09 8.94 -11.90
CA TYR A 400 4.63 9.96 -12.85
C TYR A 400 5.61 11.14 -12.81
N TYR A 401 6.69 11.08 -13.60
CA TYR A 401 7.83 12.01 -13.47
C TYR A 401 7.52 13.49 -13.78
N ASP A 402 6.38 13.79 -14.39
CA ASP A 402 5.90 15.15 -14.70
C ASP A 402 5.15 15.81 -13.54
N ILE A 403 4.60 14.99 -12.64
CA ILE A 403 3.98 15.40 -11.38
C ILE A 403 4.55 14.42 -10.37
N PRO A 404 5.78 14.62 -9.85
CA PRO A 404 6.54 13.59 -9.13
C PRO A 404 5.71 12.96 -7.99
N ILE A 405 5.07 11.81 -8.26
CA ILE A 405 4.15 11.05 -7.38
C ILE A 405 4.18 9.56 -7.69
#